data_AF-A0A538QCL3-F1
#
_entry.id   AF-A0A538QCL3-F1
#
_cell.length_a   1.000
_cell.length_b   1.000
_cell.length_c   1.000
_cell.angle_alpha   90.00
_cell.angle_beta   90.00
_cell.angle_gamma   90.00
#
_symmetry.space_group_name_H-M   'P 1'
#
loop_
_entity.id
_entity.type
_entity.pdbx_description
1 polymer ?
#
loop_
_entity_poly.entity_id
_entity_poly.type
_entity_poly.pdbx_seq_one_letter_code
_entity_poly.pdbx_strand_id
1 'polypeptide(L)'
;MLDPAVMAVPGIAALVPRFSLIIDDLAHLSDDALHARSLPAFPALALWALRDARDPVRLLYSFDTWSSTMLELLESPDGLASFTTLVTYLFGVVDPMHHDELRGKLDQLGARARGAIMTIAEFLEEKGRKEGEEKGRLDTLRRLLLVKFKLPTLDAAHEARLRAGPPEAIDRYVERVLTADSLAAVFED
;
A
#
# COMPACT_ATOMS: atom_id res chain seq x y z
N MET A 1 7.60 -16.24 -19.51
CA MET A 1 8.72 -16.04 -20.45
C MET A 1 8.56 -14.65 -21.03
N LEU A 2 9.61 -13.82 -21.09
CA LEU A 2 9.50 -12.48 -21.67
C LEU A 2 9.24 -12.57 -23.18
N ASP A 3 8.55 -11.56 -23.71
CA ASP A 3 8.18 -11.47 -25.13
C ASP A 3 9.44 -11.61 -26.04
N PRO A 4 9.43 -12.52 -27.03
CA PRO A 4 10.52 -12.69 -27.98
C PRO A 4 10.95 -11.39 -28.68
N ALA A 5 10.02 -10.48 -28.96
CA ALA A 5 10.31 -9.19 -29.58
C ALA A 5 11.16 -8.29 -28.67
N VAL A 6 10.92 -8.35 -27.34
CA VAL A 6 11.72 -7.62 -26.34
C VAL A 6 13.12 -8.23 -26.21
N MET A 7 13.22 -9.56 -26.30
CA MET A 7 14.50 -10.27 -26.23
C MET A 7 15.40 -10.06 -27.46
N ALA A 8 14.83 -9.65 -28.60
CA ALA A 8 15.55 -9.36 -29.83
C ALA A 8 16.27 -7.99 -29.83
N VAL A 9 15.98 -7.12 -28.86
CA VAL A 9 16.64 -5.81 -28.74
C VAL A 9 18.10 -6.01 -28.29
N PRO A 10 19.10 -5.48 -29.03
CA PRO A 10 20.51 -5.63 -28.68
C PRO A 10 20.81 -5.18 -27.26
N GLY A 11 21.54 -6.00 -26.49
CA GLY A 11 21.93 -5.70 -25.11
C GLY A 11 20.89 -6.03 -24.03
N ILE A 12 19.60 -6.15 -24.36
CA ILE A 12 18.55 -6.47 -23.36
C ILE A 12 18.76 -7.84 -22.75
N ALA A 13 19.13 -8.85 -23.55
CA ALA A 13 19.31 -10.21 -23.07
C ALA A 13 20.36 -10.35 -21.94
N ALA A 14 21.33 -9.43 -21.87
CA ALA A 14 22.33 -9.38 -20.81
C ALA A 14 21.82 -8.74 -19.51
N LEU A 15 20.74 -7.95 -19.59
CA LEU A 15 20.09 -7.28 -18.45
C LEU A 15 18.92 -8.09 -17.88
N VAL A 16 18.49 -9.16 -18.56
CA VAL A 16 17.43 -10.05 -18.08
C VAL A 16 18.00 -11.02 -17.06
N PRO A 17 17.59 -10.94 -15.77
CA PRO A 17 18.09 -11.85 -14.77
C PRO A 17 17.65 -13.29 -15.07
N ARG A 18 18.59 -14.24 -14.99
CA ARG A 18 18.31 -15.66 -15.14
C ARG A 18 18.36 -16.33 -13.78
N PHE A 19 17.19 -16.60 -13.23
CA PHE A 19 17.04 -17.36 -11.99
C PHE A 19 15.89 -18.35 -12.11
N SER A 20 15.99 -19.44 -11.37
CA SER A 20 14.90 -20.39 -11.19
C SER A 20 14.02 -19.91 -10.05
N LEU A 21 12.71 -19.96 -10.25
CA LEU A 21 11.70 -19.62 -9.24
C LEU A 21 11.04 -20.90 -8.74
N ILE A 22 10.84 -20.96 -7.42
CA ILE A 22 9.88 -21.88 -6.81
C ILE A 22 8.65 -21.04 -6.51
N ILE A 23 7.52 -21.41 -7.12
CA ILE A 23 6.23 -20.75 -6.90
C ILE A 23 5.41 -21.66 -6.01
N ASP A 24 4.99 -21.15 -4.87
CA ASP A 24 4.09 -21.81 -3.93
C ASP A 24 2.72 -21.13 -4.01
N ASP A 25 1.71 -21.89 -4.44
CA ASP A 25 0.34 -21.39 -4.56
C ASP A 25 -0.40 -21.59 -3.24
N LEU A 26 -0.67 -20.47 -2.55
CA LEU A 26 -1.36 -20.48 -1.27
C LEU A 26 -2.89 -20.54 -1.43
N ALA A 27 -3.45 -20.18 -2.59
CA ALA A 27 -4.86 -19.86 -2.75
C ALA A 27 -5.80 -20.99 -2.32
N HIS A 28 -5.38 -22.23 -2.55
CA HIS A 28 -6.17 -23.44 -2.29
C HIS A 28 -5.81 -24.18 -1.01
N LEU A 29 -4.84 -23.67 -0.23
CA LEU A 29 -4.44 -24.30 1.03
C LEU A 29 -5.45 -24.01 2.14
N SER A 30 -5.78 -25.05 2.92
CA SER A 30 -6.54 -24.92 4.16
C SER A 30 -5.67 -24.34 5.29
N ASP A 31 -6.29 -23.90 6.38
CA ASP A 31 -5.57 -23.50 7.59
C ASP A 31 -4.73 -24.65 8.16
N ASP A 32 -5.30 -25.86 8.22
CA ASP A 32 -4.59 -27.06 8.65
C ASP A 32 -3.36 -27.34 7.80
N ALA A 33 -3.46 -27.15 6.48
CA ALA A 33 -2.33 -27.36 5.57
C ALA A 33 -1.22 -26.32 5.79
N LEU A 34 -1.57 -25.07 6.16
CA LEU A 34 -0.58 -24.06 6.54
C LEU A 34 0.05 -24.37 7.90
N HIS A 35 -0.73 -24.76 8.90
CA HIS A 35 -0.21 -25.15 10.22
C HIS A 35 0.69 -26.38 10.16
N ALA A 36 0.37 -27.36 9.30
CA ALA A 36 1.15 -28.57 9.10
C ALA A 36 2.57 -28.31 8.53
N ARG A 37 2.85 -27.09 8.03
CA ARG A 37 4.19 -26.70 7.57
C ARG A 37 5.17 -26.47 8.72
N SER A 38 4.71 -26.46 9.98
CA SER A 38 5.55 -26.30 11.18
C SER A 38 6.46 -25.08 11.13
N LEU A 39 5.96 -23.99 10.55
CA LEU A 39 6.66 -22.71 10.49
C LEU A 39 6.60 -22.00 11.85
N PRO A 40 7.60 -21.17 12.20
CA PRO A 40 7.49 -20.25 13.32
C PRO A 40 6.28 -19.31 13.19
N ALA A 41 5.81 -18.74 14.30
CA ALA A 41 4.57 -17.96 14.35
C ALA A 41 4.49 -16.85 13.29
N PHE A 42 5.53 -16.02 13.15
CA PHE A 42 5.53 -14.91 12.18
C PHE A 42 5.38 -15.37 10.72
N PRO A 43 6.25 -16.24 10.17
CA PRO A 43 6.09 -16.70 8.78
C PRO A 43 4.78 -17.47 8.55
N ALA A 44 4.27 -18.21 9.53
CA ALA A 44 2.96 -18.85 9.42
C ALA A 44 1.83 -17.82 9.25
N LEU A 45 1.81 -16.80 10.11
CA LEU A 45 0.86 -15.68 10.03
C LEU A 45 1.04 -14.84 8.76
N ALA A 46 2.27 -14.68 8.27
CA ALA A 46 2.53 -13.99 7.00
C ALA A 46 1.91 -14.75 5.82
N LEU A 47 2.05 -16.07 5.76
CA LEU A 47 1.41 -16.88 4.71
C LEU A 47 -0.12 -16.81 4.81
N TRP A 48 -0.67 -16.89 6.02
CA TRP A 48 -2.10 -16.70 6.24
C TRP A 48 -2.57 -15.32 5.76
N ALA A 49 -1.90 -14.23 6.14
CA ALA A 49 -2.26 -12.89 5.72
C ALA A 49 -2.11 -12.69 4.20
N LEU A 50 -1.05 -13.22 3.58
CA LEU A 50 -0.87 -13.17 2.13
C LEU A 50 -1.97 -13.91 1.38
N ARG A 51 -2.48 -15.01 1.96
CA ARG A 51 -3.53 -15.85 1.39
C ARG A 51 -4.92 -15.23 1.58
N ASP A 52 -5.21 -14.66 2.75
CA ASP A 52 -6.58 -14.29 3.17
C ASP A 52 -6.85 -12.79 3.14
N ALA A 53 -5.86 -11.90 3.27
CA ALA A 53 -6.13 -10.46 3.44
C ALA A 53 -6.88 -9.81 2.27
N ARG A 54 -6.83 -10.42 1.07
CA ARG A 54 -7.55 -9.95 -0.13
C ARG A 54 -9.00 -10.43 -0.20
N ASP A 55 -9.40 -11.33 0.69
CA ASP A 55 -10.77 -11.80 0.88
C ASP A 55 -11.16 -11.55 2.34
N PRO A 56 -11.68 -10.35 2.68
CA PRO A 56 -11.98 -9.97 4.05
C PRO A 56 -12.96 -10.92 4.75
N VAL A 57 -13.90 -11.51 4.02
CA VAL A 57 -14.86 -12.48 4.57
C VAL A 57 -14.13 -13.73 5.04
N ARG A 58 -13.25 -14.27 4.19
CA ARG A 58 -12.41 -15.42 4.55
C ARG A 58 -11.46 -15.09 5.70
N LEU A 59 -10.80 -13.93 5.68
CA LEU A 59 -9.89 -13.48 6.71
C LEU A 59 -10.57 -13.43 8.09
N LEU A 60 -11.73 -12.78 8.16
CA LEU A 60 -12.48 -12.62 9.42
C LEU A 60 -13.02 -13.96 9.93
N TYR A 61 -13.39 -14.87 9.02
CA TYR A 61 -13.81 -16.24 9.36
C TYR A 61 -12.65 -17.07 9.93
N SER A 62 -11.48 -17.05 9.29
CA SER A 62 -10.32 -17.84 9.70
C SER A 62 -9.56 -17.22 10.89
N PHE A 63 -9.77 -15.93 11.20
CA PHE A 63 -9.03 -15.19 12.25
C PHE A 63 -8.92 -15.96 13.57
N ASP A 64 -10.02 -16.53 14.06
CA ASP A 64 -10.06 -17.16 15.38
C ASP A 64 -9.15 -18.40 15.46
N THR A 65 -8.97 -19.11 14.33
CA THR A 65 -8.02 -20.22 14.19
C THR A 65 -6.57 -19.76 14.40
N TRP A 66 -6.27 -18.53 13.98
CA TRP A 66 -4.91 -17.96 13.99
C TRP A 66 -4.61 -17.11 15.25
N SER A 67 -5.60 -16.82 16.08
CA SER A 67 -5.45 -16.04 17.32
C SER A 67 -4.38 -16.61 18.26
N SER A 68 -4.31 -17.93 18.41
CA SER A 68 -3.29 -18.57 19.25
C SER A 68 -1.87 -18.34 18.72
N THR A 69 -1.69 -18.38 17.40
CA THR A 69 -0.41 -18.10 16.74
C THR A 69 -0.02 -16.63 16.87
N MET A 70 -0.98 -15.70 16.86
CA MET A 70 -0.71 -14.29 17.13
C MET A 70 -0.28 -14.04 18.58
N LEU A 71 -0.89 -14.75 19.54
CA LEU A 71 -0.47 -14.67 20.94
C LEU A 71 0.93 -15.26 21.12
N GLU A 72 1.23 -16.39 20.49
CA GLU A 72 2.60 -16.95 20.46
C GLU A 72 3.60 -15.94 19.88
N LEU A 73 3.24 -15.28 18.77
CA LEU A 73 4.07 -14.24 18.17
C LEU A 73 4.35 -13.11 19.15
N LEU A 74 3.33 -12.60 19.85
CA LEU A 74 3.48 -11.50 20.81
C LEU A 74 4.40 -11.84 21.99
N GLU A 75 4.48 -13.10 22.37
CA GLU A 75 5.36 -13.59 23.45
C GLU A 75 6.79 -13.88 22.97
N SER A 76 7.04 -13.90 21.66
CA SER A 76 8.37 -14.13 21.10
C SER A 76 9.30 -12.91 21.23
N PRO A 77 10.64 -13.11 21.16
CA PRO A 77 11.59 -12.00 21.01
C PRO A 77 11.25 -11.15 19.79
N ASP A 78 11.24 -9.83 19.94
CA ASP A 78 10.79 -8.88 18.90
C ASP A 78 9.34 -9.09 18.39
N GLY A 79 8.54 -9.86 19.14
CA GLY A 79 7.18 -10.24 18.81
C GLY A 79 6.25 -9.06 18.56
N LEU A 80 6.42 -7.98 19.33
CA LEU A 80 5.63 -6.76 19.15
C LEU A 80 5.93 -6.08 17.81
N ALA A 81 7.19 -6.00 17.39
CA ALA A 81 7.57 -5.38 16.11
C ALA A 81 7.08 -6.22 14.92
N SER A 82 7.20 -7.54 15.03
CA SER A 82 6.68 -8.48 14.04
C SER A 82 5.15 -8.44 13.94
N PHE A 83 4.46 -8.37 15.08
CA PHE A 83 3.01 -8.20 15.14
C PHE A 83 2.57 -6.87 14.54
N THR A 84 3.25 -5.76 14.87
CA THR A 84 2.99 -4.45 14.25
C THR A 84 3.12 -4.53 12.74
N THR A 85 4.17 -5.18 12.22
CA THR A 85 4.37 -5.38 10.78
C THR A 85 3.22 -6.14 10.12
N LEU A 86 2.79 -7.24 10.75
CA LEU A 86 1.65 -8.03 10.29
C LEU A 86 0.36 -7.19 10.25
N VAL A 87 0.05 -6.48 11.33
CA VAL A 87 -1.17 -5.66 11.43
C VAL A 87 -1.14 -4.49 10.44
N THR A 88 0.00 -3.81 10.29
CA THR A 88 0.16 -2.76 9.27
C THR A 88 -0.10 -3.30 7.86
N TYR A 89 0.39 -4.50 7.53
CA TYR A 89 0.10 -5.14 6.25
C TYR A 89 -1.41 -5.42 6.09
N LEU A 90 -2.07 -5.98 7.12
CA LEU A 90 -3.50 -6.28 7.07
C LEU A 90 -4.34 -5.03 6.81
N PHE A 91 -4.11 -3.94 7.55
CA PHE A 91 -4.82 -2.67 7.31
C PHE A 91 -4.49 -2.02 5.95
N GLY A 92 -3.32 -2.32 5.37
CA GLY A 92 -2.95 -1.84 4.04
C GLY A 92 -3.59 -2.62 2.89
N VAL A 93 -4.04 -3.87 3.10
CA VAL A 93 -4.56 -4.74 2.05
C VAL A 93 -6.07 -4.98 2.18
N VAL A 94 -6.57 -5.08 3.41
CA VAL A 94 -8.00 -5.28 3.68
C VAL A 94 -8.77 -4.02 3.29
N ASP A 95 -9.91 -4.20 2.64
CA ASP A 95 -10.80 -3.11 2.28
C ASP A 95 -11.16 -2.25 3.51
N PRO A 96 -11.03 -0.91 3.44
CA PRO A 96 -11.37 0.00 4.54
C PRO A 96 -12.73 -0.24 5.19
N MET A 97 -13.73 -0.74 4.45
CA MET A 97 -15.05 -1.05 4.99
C MET A 97 -15.03 -2.14 6.08
N HIS A 98 -14.01 -3.00 6.11
CA HIS A 98 -13.87 -4.08 7.09
C HIS A 98 -12.84 -3.77 8.19
N HIS A 99 -12.25 -2.56 8.21
CA HIS A 99 -11.22 -2.17 9.18
C HIS A 99 -11.74 -2.19 10.62
N ASP A 100 -12.99 -1.80 10.85
CA ASP A 100 -13.59 -1.80 12.19
C ASP A 100 -13.82 -3.23 12.71
N GLU A 101 -14.25 -4.16 11.85
CA GLU A 101 -14.41 -5.58 12.20
C GLU A 101 -13.06 -6.23 12.50
N LEU A 102 -12.05 -5.97 11.66
CA LEU A 102 -10.69 -6.44 11.88
C LEU A 102 -10.10 -5.89 13.18
N ARG A 103 -10.30 -4.59 13.47
CA ARG A 103 -9.91 -3.96 14.74
C ARG A 103 -10.56 -4.67 15.92
N GLY A 104 -11.87 -4.92 15.83
CA GLY A 104 -12.63 -5.61 16.87
C GLY A 104 -12.13 -7.04 17.15
N LYS A 105 -11.67 -7.77 16.13
CA LYS A 105 -11.00 -9.07 16.29
C LYS A 105 -9.64 -8.94 16.98
N LEU A 106 -8.81 -8.01 16.52
CA LEU A 106 -7.46 -7.79 17.07
C LEU A 106 -7.49 -7.28 18.52
N ASP A 107 -8.49 -6.49 18.91
CA ASP A 107 -8.67 -5.97 20.27
C ASP A 107 -8.91 -7.08 21.32
N GLN A 108 -9.43 -8.23 20.87
CA GLN A 108 -9.67 -9.41 21.71
C GLN A 108 -8.38 -10.13 22.11
N LEU A 109 -7.26 -9.87 21.44
CA LEU A 109 -5.96 -10.45 21.75
C LEU A 109 -5.29 -9.83 22.99
N GLY A 110 -5.90 -8.80 23.59
CA GLY A 110 -5.46 -8.22 24.86
C GLY A 110 -4.72 -6.89 24.75
N ALA A 111 -4.26 -6.37 25.89
CA ALA A 111 -3.76 -5.00 26.01
C ALA A 111 -2.52 -4.71 25.15
N ARG A 112 -1.64 -5.71 24.99
CA ARG A 112 -0.42 -5.58 24.18
C ARG A 112 -0.74 -5.38 22.70
N ALA A 113 -1.70 -6.15 22.17
CA ALA A 113 -2.18 -5.98 20.80
C ALA A 113 -2.86 -4.61 20.60
N ARG A 114 -3.74 -4.21 21.53
CA ARG A 114 -4.43 -2.90 21.50
C ARG A 114 -3.47 -1.72 21.40
N GLY A 115 -2.39 -1.72 22.18
CA GLY A 115 -1.38 -0.66 22.11
C GLY A 115 -0.76 -0.52 20.71
N ALA A 116 -0.39 -1.64 20.08
CA ALA A 116 0.15 -1.63 18.72
C ALA A 116 -0.87 -1.11 17.69
N ILE A 117 -2.13 -1.55 17.80
CA ILE A 117 -3.21 -1.15 16.88
C ILE A 117 -3.49 0.35 16.95
N MET A 118 -3.52 0.93 18.16
CA MET A 118 -3.73 2.38 18.33
C MET A 118 -2.65 3.18 17.61
N THR A 119 -1.38 2.82 17.79
CA THR A 119 -0.27 3.48 17.09
C THR A 119 -0.36 3.33 15.58
N ILE A 120 -0.81 2.16 15.08
CA ILE A 120 -1.03 1.96 13.63
C ILE A 120 -2.17 2.82 13.12
N ALA A 121 -3.28 2.93 13.85
CA ALA A 121 -4.42 3.77 13.49
C ALA A 121 -4.01 5.24 13.39
N GLU A 122 -3.33 5.77 14.41
CA GLU A 122 -2.78 7.14 14.41
C GLU A 122 -1.83 7.37 13.22
N PHE A 123 -0.94 6.41 12.95
CA PHE A 123 -0.03 6.48 11.80
C PHE A 123 -0.77 6.51 10.46
N LEU A 124 -1.78 5.66 10.27
CA LEU A 124 -2.56 5.58 9.05
C LEU A 124 -3.44 6.82 8.84
N GLU A 125 -4.02 7.37 9.90
CA GLU A 125 -4.76 8.63 9.86
C GLU A 125 -3.86 9.80 9.44
N GLU A 126 -2.68 9.93 10.07
CA GLU A 126 -1.73 10.98 9.75
C GLU A 126 -1.18 10.84 8.33
N LYS A 127 -0.89 9.61 7.89
CA LYS A 127 -0.50 9.32 6.51
C LYS A 127 -1.60 9.70 5.53
N GLY A 128 -2.84 9.27 5.79
CA GLY A 128 -4.00 9.59 4.96
C GLY A 128 -4.30 11.09 4.89
N ARG A 129 -4.12 11.81 5.99
CA ARG A 129 -4.22 13.28 6.02
C ARG A 129 -3.20 13.93 5.10
N LYS A 130 -1.92 13.53 5.19
CA LYS A 130 -0.85 14.05 4.32
C LYS A 130 -1.10 13.76 2.85
N GLU A 131 -1.41 12.50 2.52
CA GLU A 131 -1.73 12.10 1.14
C GLU A 131 -2.95 12.85 0.60
N GLY A 132 -3.97 13.07 1.44
CA GLY A 132 -5.15 13.85 1.10
C GLY A 132 -4.85 15.33 0.86
N GLU A 133 -3.98 15.95 1.67
CA GLU A 133 -3.52 17.32 1.47
C GLU A 133 -2.73 17.48 0.17
N GLU A 134 -1.80 16.57 -0.11
CA GLU A 134 -0.99 16.57 -1.34
C GLU A 134 -1.89 16.40 -2.58
N LYS A 135 -2.78 15.41 -2.56
CA LYS A 135 -3.75 15.19 -3.63
C LYS A 135 -4.68 16.39 -3.82
N GLY A 136 -5.17 16.97 -2.73
CA GLY A 136 -6.03 18.15 -2.76
C GLY A 136 -5.33 19.37 -3.37
N ARG A 137 -4.05 19.58 -3.05
CA ARG A 137 -3.23 20.63 -3.68
C ARG A 137 -3.07 20.41 -5.19
N LEU A 138 -2.74 19.19 -5.59
CA LEU A 138 -2.59 18.83 -7.00
C LEU A 138 -3.91 19.02 -7.77
N ASP A 139 -5.02 18.52 -7.25
CA ASP A 139 -6.35 18.65 -7.85
C ASP A 139 -6.78 20.12 -7.95
N THR A 140 -6.42 20.93 -6.95
CA THR A 140 -6.68 22.38 -6.92
C THR A 140 -5.87 23.09 -8.00
N LEU A 141 -4.56 22.84 -8.09
CA LEU A 141 -3.71 23.41 -9.13
C LEU A 141 -4.20 23.02 -10.53
N ARG A 142 -4.52 21.73 -10.75
CA ARG A 142 -5.10 21.26 -12.00
C ARG A 142 -6.34 22.05 -12.37
N ARG A 143 -7.27 22.23 -11.41
CA ARG A 143 -8.49 23.02 -11.64
C ARG A 143 -8.18 24.48 -11.97
N LEU A 144 -7.24 25.12 -11.29
CA LEU A 144 -6.81 26.49 -11.57
C LEU A 144 -6.26 26.63 -12.99
N LEU A 145 -5.43 25.69 -13.44
CA LEU A 145 -4.87 25.68 -14.80
C LEU A 145 -5.98 25.57 -15.87
N LEU A 146 -6.92 24.63 -15.68
CA LEU A 146 -8.04 24.45 -16.59
C LEU A 146 -8.92 25.71 -16.68
N VAL A 147 -9.24 26.32 -15.53
CA VAL A 147 -10.08 27.52 -15.47
C VAL A 147 -9.38 28.73 -16.07
N LYS A 148 -8.12 28.99 -15.68
CA LYS A 148 -7.38 30.18 -16.13
C LYS A 148 -7.16 30.17 -17.64
N PHE A 149 -6.72 29.04 -18.18
CA PHE A 149 -6.40 28.90 -19.60
C PHE A 149 -7.58 28.44 -20.44
N LYS A 150 -8.78 28.29 -19.83
CA LYS A 150 -10.03 27.88 -20.48
C LYS A 150 -9.88 26.57 -21.27
N LEU A 151 -9.23 25.60 -20.65
CA LEU A 151 -8.93 24.30 -21.24
C LEU A 151 -9.98 23.26 -20.81
N PRO A 152 -10.44 22.39 -21.72
CA PRO A 152 -11.31 21.28 -21.35
C PRO A 152 -10.56 20.17 -20.60
N THR A 153 -9.27 19.98 -20.90
CA THR A 153 -8.37 19.04 -20.21
C THR A 153 -6.92 19.49 -20.40
N LEU A 154 -6.03 19.02 -19.53
CA LEU A 154 -4.58 19.05 -19.77
C LEU A 154 -4.19 17.87 -20.66
N ASP A 155 -3.10 18.03 -21.42
CA ASP A 155 -2.50 16.93 -22.15
C ASP A 155 -1.73 15.97 -21.22
N ALA A 156 -1.32 14.82 -21.76
CA ALA A 156 -0.64 13.79 -20.99
C ALA A 156 0.72 14.25 -20.40
N ALA A 157 1.40 15.20 -21.05
CA ALA A 157 2.71 15.67 -20.60
C ALA A 157 2.57 16.56 -19.36
N HIS A 158 1.64 17.50 -19.37
CA HIS A 158 1.33 18.34 -18.22
C HIS A 158 0.74 17.52 -17.06
N GLU A 159 -0.11 16.54 -17.36
CA GLU A 159 -0.63 15.60 -16.36
C GLU A 159 0.46 14.76 -15.69
N ALA A 160 1.43 14.28 -16.46
CA ALA A 160 2.56 13.54 -15.92
C ALA A 160 3.45 14.44 -15.06
N ARG A 161 3.67 15.69 -15.49
CA ARG A 161 4.47 16.67 -14.75
C ARG A 161 3.84 17.04 -13.40
N LEU A 162 2.52 17.20 -13.34
CA LEU A 162 1.81 17.42 -12.08
C LEU A 162 1.90 16.21 -11.15
N ARG A 163 1.72 14.99 -11.66
CA ARG A 163 1.80 13.77 -10.85
C ARG A 163 3.20 13.45 -10.32
N ALA A 164 4.24 13.79 -11.08
CA ALA A 164 5.63 13.53 -10.71
C ALA A 164 6.30 14.70 -9.97
N GLY A 165 5.64 15.86 -9.89
CA GLY A 165 6.20 17.06 -9.29
C GLY A 165 6.31 16.93 -7.76
N PRO A 166 7.45 17.30 -7.15
CA PRO A 166 7.56 17.35 -5.69
C PRO A 166 6.68 18.49 -5.12
N PRO A 167 6.29 18.44 -3.83
CA PRO A 167 5.39 19.42 -3.23
C PRO A 167 5.79 20.89 -3.46
N GLU A 168 7.09 21.18 -3.42
CA GLU A 168 7.62 22.54 -3.61
C GLU A 168 7.43 23.04 -5.05
N ALA A 169 7.43 22.13 -6.04
CA ALA A 169 7.13 22.50 -7.42
C ALA A 169 5.64 22.83 -7.58
N ILE A 170 4.75 22.05 -6.94
CA ILE A 170 3.31 22.30 -6.95
C ILE A 170 2.98 23.66 -6.34
N ASP A 171 3.57 24.00 -5.20
CA ASP A 171 3.35 25.29 -4.54
C ASP A 171 3.81 26.46 -5.43
N ARG A 172 4.98 26.35 -6.09
CA ARG A 172 5.44 27.36 -7.08
C ARG A 172 4.47 27.50 -8.26
N TYR A 173 3.92 26.39 -8.75
CA TYR A 173 2.95 26.42 -9.84
C TYR A 173 1.62 27.08 -9.43
N VAL A 174 1.20 26.92 -8.16
CA VAL A 174 0.02 27.60 -7.60
C VAL A 174 0.23 29.13 -7.56
N GLU A 175 1.42 29.60 -7.25
CA GLU A 175 1.72 31.05 -7.30
C GLU A 175 1.78 31.56 -8.74
N ARG A 176 2.51 30.84 -9.61
CA ARG A 176 2.70 31.25 -11.01
C ARG A 176 1.43 31.19 -11.83
N VAL A 177 0.52 30.26 -11.55
CA VAL A 177 -0.77 30.23 -12.26
C VAL A 177 -1.56 31.51 -12.03
N LEU A 178 -1.31 32.33 -11.00
CA LEU A 178 -2.02 33.59 -10.83
C LEU A 178 -1.61 34.63 -11.90
N THR A 179 -0.35 34.66 -12.33
CA THR A 179 0.20 35.71 -13.19
C THR A 179 0.60 35.25 -14.58
N ALA A 180 0.91 33.96 -14.78
CA ALA A 180 1.40 33.43 -16.05
C ALA A 180 0.37 33.56 -17.20
N ASP A 181 0.84 33.94 -18.39
CA ASP A 181 -0.01 34.09 -19.59
C ASP A 181 -0.14 32.79 -20.41
N SER A 182 0.58 31.74 -20.04
CA SER A 182 0.51 30.43 -20.69
C SER A 182 0.83 29.29 -19.73
N LEU A 183 0.46 28.05 -20.11
CA LEU A 183 0.85 26.84 -19.36
C LEU A 183 2.38 26.72 -19.27
N ALA A 184 3.10 26.98 -20.36
CA ALA A 184 4.56 26.89 -20.39
C ALA A 184 5.19 27.77 -19.31
N ALA A 185 4.73 29.01 -19.16
CA ALA A 185 5.21 29.94 -18.15
C ALA A 185 4.90 29.51 -16.70
N VAL A 186 3.86 28.69 -16.48
CA VAL A 186 3.65 28.08 -15.15
C VAL A 186 4.72 27.03 -14.85
N PHE A 187 5.01 26.19 -15.84
CA PHE A 187 5.89 25.03 -15.72
C PHE A 187 7.39 25.30 -16.01
N GLU A 188 7.79 26.55 -16.25
CA GLU A 188 9.22 26.92 -16.26
C GLU A 188 9.87 26.58 -14.89
N ASP A 189 11.19 26.49 -14.79
CA ASP A 189 11.86 26.23 -13.50
C ASP A 189 12.19 27.52 -12.75
#